data_AF-A0A0L0DF38-F1
#
_entry.id   AF-A0A0L0DF38-F1
#
_cell.length_a   1.000
_cell.length_b   1.000
_cell.length_c   1.000
_cell.angle_alpha   90.00
_cell.angle_beta   90.00
_cell.angle_gamma   90.00
#
_symmetry.space_group_name_H-M   'P 1'
#
loop_
_entity.id
_entity.type
_entity.pdbx_description
1 polymer ?
#
loop_
_entity_poly.entity_id
_entity_poly.type
_entity_poly.pdbx_seq_one_letter_code
_entity_poly.pdbx_strand_id
1 'polypeptide(L)'
;MMQIPQQLDLLANGHEVTLFESLAEVGMGAHAHTVETADGQVTVDVPFRVFNERHYRNFAAILTSLGIEWEMCNYAASYSALESGEVYFRYANWLIGAFSLPYLPFASLFSTSGWAVAKDFYRWISSAKLDLDAGRLDGLTMGEYLDSRGYSDLFQHRVFFPIMAIIMTCDIDSMRQYPADMVVGAFTNGRGRGVKRALGGTDAIVAALSANIANVHCSAAVTAVKRGCTETKPVVEFSIAGGDAQSVEFDHVIIATQPEHVLKLLQDPSPELKSILSLWGSETSDVVVHTDPSLMPADRSAWSPINVLLSDSGSPRPMATMWLNQLHPALAHHEVNIFQTWNPLANPAPDSVITSSTFSRPVMCPTASKAANGLSALQGDGGVWMAGSYARYGLPLLENGVCSALDVVSRMGVPLPDFVDIPEPYGAASVPPTRSALWLVTKALVVVSTLAAATVTGLRWRAKLPLLPASLTAPLS
;
A
#
# COMPACT_ATOMS: atom_id res chain seq x y z
N MET A 1 19.29 -31.62 -5.20
CA MET A 1 19.78 -30.88 -4.02
C MET A 1 19.67 -29.40 -4.33
N MET A 2 18.55 -28.76 -3.98
CA MET A 2 18.48 -27.30 -3.96
C MET A 2 19.39 -26.84 -2.83
N GLN A 3 20.38 -26.00 -3.15
CA GLN A 3 21.10 -25.25 -2.13
C GLN A 3 20.06 -24.45 -1.35
N ILE A 4 20.03 -24.63 -0.04
CA ILE A 4 19.33 -23.71 0.87
C ILE A 4 19.95 -22.33 0.59
N PRO A 5 19.15 -21.31 0.24
CA PRO A 5 19.70 -19.99 -0.04
C PRO A 5 20.48 -19.49 1.18
N GLN A 6 21.61 -18.80 0.96
CA GLN A 6 22.29 -18.03 2.01
C GLN A 6 21.23 -17.26 2.80
N GLN A 7 21.09 -17.58 4.09
CA GLN A 7 20.12 -16.92 4.97
C GLN A 7 20.31 -15.41 4.84
N LEU A 8 19.23 -14.70 4.52
CA LEU A 8 19.18 -13.24 4.46
C LEU A 8 19.32 -12.72 5.89
N ASP A 9 20.55 -12.65 6.36
CA ASP A 9 20.88 -12.08 7.64
C ASP A 9 21.90 -10.99 7.43
N LEU A 10 21.38 -9.77 7.29
CA LEU A 10 22.20 -8.61 6.97
C LEU A 10 23.10 -8.24 8.14
N LEU A 11 22.58 -8.26 9.38
CA LEU A 11 23.32 -7.78 10.54
C LEU A 11 23.89 -8.91 11.39
N ALA A 12 23.17 -10.01 11.62
CA ALA A 12 23.68 -11.08 12.48
C ALA A 12 24.78 -11.92 11.81
N ASN A 13 25.05 -11.70 10.51
CA ASN A 13 26.25 -12.20 9.84
C ASN A 13 27.48 -11.29 10.07
N GLY A 14 27.93 -11.20 11.32
CA GLY A 14 29.13 -10.44 11.70
C GLY A 14 28.95 -9.48 12.87
N HIS A 15 27.71 -9.24 13.32
CA HIS A 15 27.40 -8.45 14.49
C HIS A 15 26.60 -9.25 15.53
N GLU A 16 26.77 -8.94 16.81
CA GLU A 16 25.87 -9.41 17.86
C GLU A 16 24.64 -8.49 17.88
N VAL A 17 23.49 -9.03 17.45
CA VAL A 17 22.24 -8.26 17.31
C VAL A 17 21.30 -8.56 18.47
N THR A 18 20.83 -7.49 19.10
CA THR A 18 19.74 -7.53 20.09
C THR A 18 18.54 -6.75 19.57
N LEU A 19 17.38 -7.40 19.54
CA LEU A 19 16.10 -6.81 19.14
C LEU A 19 15.23 -6.56 20.36
N PHE A 20 14.76 -5.33 20.51
CA PHE A 20 13.78 -4.95 21.53
C PHE A 20 12.42 -4.69 20.87
N GLU A 21 11.40 -5.40 21.35
CA GLU A 21 10.01 -5.24 20.94
C GLU A 21 9.14 -4.96 22.17
N SER A 22 8.36 -3.89 22.09
CA SER A 22 7.43 -3.46 23.14
C SER A 22 6.23 -4.39 23.30
N LEU A 23 5.79 -5.04 22.23
CA LEU A 23 4.68 -5.99 22.21
C LEU A 23 5.12 -7.39 22.66
N ALA A 24 4.14 -8.25 22.94
CA ALA A 24 4.39 -9.63 23.36
C ALA A 24 5.07 -10.49 22.28
N GLU A 25 4.95 -10.08 21.02
CA GLU A 25 5.48 -10.79 19.85
C GLU A 25 6.09 -9.80 18.87
N VAL A 26 7.08 -10.24 18.09
CA VAL A 26 7.79 -9.41 17.12
C VAL A 26 6.90 -9.03 15.94
N GLY A 27 6.99 -7.76 15.52
CA GLY A 27 6.37 -7.30 14.29
C GLY A 27 4.85 -7.26 14.36
N MET A 28 4.21 -7.19 13.20
CA MET A 28 2.76 -6.94 13.11
C MET A 28 1.90 -8.20 13.30
N GLY A 29 2.52 -9.38 13.50
CA GLY A 29 1.83 -10.62 13.86
C GLY A 29 1.08 -10.52 15.19
N ALA A 30 1.54 -9.65 16.09
CA ALA A 30 0.91 -9.38 17.39
C ALA A 30 -0.55 -8.90 17.30
N HIS A 31 -1.01 -8.45 16.14
CA HIS A 31 -2.40 -8.06 15.90
C HIS A 31 -3.23 -9.13 15.15
N ALA A 32 -2.60 -10.18 14.64
CA ALA A 32 -3.25 -11.21 13.84
C ALA A 32 -4.37 -11.91 14.62
N HIS A 33 -5.33 -12.45 13.88
CA HIS A 33 -6.46 -13.17 14.46
C HIS A 33 -6.54 -14.59 13.89
N THR A 34 -6.65 -15.58 14.78
CA THR A 34 -6.80 -16.98 14.39
C THR A 34 -8.27 -17.36 14.36
N VAL A 35 -8.71 -17.85 13.20
CA VAL A 35 -10.07 -18.34 12.94
C VAL A 35 -10.06 -19.87 12.95
N GLU A 36 -10.94 -20.46 13.74
CA GLU A 36 -11.20 -21.89 13.72
C GLU A 36 -12.07 -22.24 12.50
N THR A 37 -11.57 -23.11 11.62
CA THR A 37 -12.30 -23.59 10.45
C THR A 37 -12.45 -25.10 10.48
N ALA A 38 -13.33 -25.65 9.63
CA ALA A 38 -13.50 -27.10 9.50
C ALA A 38 -12.21 -27.82 9.08
N ASP A 39 -11.32 -27.14 8.36
CA ASP A 39 -10.06 -27.67 7.85
C ASP A 39 -8.85 -27.35 8.76
N GLY A 40 -9.10 -26.72 9.91
CA GLY A 40 -8.08 -26.34 10.90
C GLY A 40 -8.05 -24.84 11.20
N GLN A 41 -6.97 -24.39 11.83
CA GLN A 41 -6.79 -22.99 12.20
C GLN A 41 -6.23 -22.16 11.03
N VAL A 42 -6.84 -20.99 10.80
CA VAL A 42 -6.39 -20.03 9.80
C VAL A 42 -6.09 -18.69 10.48
N THR A 43 -4.83 -18.29 10.45
CA THR A 43 -4.41 -16.97 10.94
C THR A 43 -4.59 -15.92 9.84
N VAL A 44 -5.26 -14.82 10.18
CA VAL A 44 -5.45 -13.67 9.30
C VAL A 44 -4.71 -12.46 9.86
N ASP A 45 -3.91 -11.83 9.00
CA ASP A 45 -3.22 -10.59 9.33
C ASP A 45 -4.21 -9.45 9.66
N VAL A 46 -3.90 -8.69 10.71
CA VAL A 46 -4.61 -7.44 11.04
C VAL A 46 -3.62 -6.28 11.05
N PRO A 47 -3.70 -5.35 10.08
CA PRO A 47 -4.59 -5.37 8.92
C PRO A 47 -4.15 -6.39 7.88
N PHE A 48 -5.08 -6.80 7.01
CA PHE A 48 -4.83 -7.71 5.91
C PHE A 48 -3.75 -7.16 4.99
N ARG A 49 -2.67 -7.93 4.79
CA ARG A 49 -1.48 -7.47 4.06
C ARG A 49 -1.42 -8.04 2.66
N VAL A 50 -1.13 -7.14 1.74
CA VAL A 50 -0.90 -7.48 0.35
C VAL A 50 0.22 -6.63 -0.24
N PHE A 51 0.82 -7.13 -1.32
CA PHE A 51 1.86 -6.43 -2.04
C PHE A 51 1.73 -6.65 -3.56
N ASN A 52 2.28 -5.72 -4.33
CA ASN A 52 2.48 -5.87 -5.77
C ASN A 52 3.98 -6.05 -6.03
N GLU A 53 4.40 -7.22 -6.50
CA GLU A 53 5.81 -7.57 -6.73
C GLU A 53 6.64 -6.52 -7.50
N ARG A 54 6.02 -5.74 -8.40
CA ARG A 54 6.73 -4.70 -9.15
C ARG A 54 6.91 -3.39 -8.38
N HIS A 55 5.98 -3.05 -7.50
CA HIS A 55 6.15 -1.90 -6.62
C HIS A 55 7.05 -2.25 -5.43
N TYR A 56 6.89 -3.45 -4.88
CA TYR A 56 7.60 -3.99 -3.72
C TYR A 56 8.75 -4.91 -4.16
N ARG A 57 9.71 -4.37 -4.92
CA ARG A 57 10.76 -5.18 -5.57
C ARG A 57 11.69 -5.83 -4.56
N ASN A 58 12.23 -5.05 -3.62
CA ASN A 58 13.13 -5.57 -2.60
C ASN A 58 12.41 -6.46 -1.62
N PHE A 59 11.21 -6.06 -1.20
CA PHE A 59 10.39 -6.91 -0.33
C PHE A 59 10.10 -8.26 -0.99
N ALA A 60 9.71 -8.30 -2.27
CA ALA A 60 9.48 -9.55 -2.99
C ALA A 60 10.77 -10.38 -3.17
N ALA A 61 11.91 -9.74 -3.41
CA ALA A 61 13.21 -10.41 -3.49
C ALA A 61 13.60 -11.04 -2.14
N ILE A 62 13.35 -10.35 -1.04
CA ILE A 62 13.52 -10.85 0.33
C ILE A 62 12.61 -12.05 0.59
N LEU A 63 11.32 -11.97 0.25
CA LEU A 63 10.42 -13.13 0.40
C LEU A 63 10.93 -14.35 -0.39
N THR A 64 11.43 -14.12 -1.61
CA THR A 64 12.01 -15.18 -2.44
C THR A 64 13.24 -15.81 -1.80
N SER A 65 14.16 -15.00 -1.24
CA SER A 65 15.38 -15.52 -0.61
C SER A 65 15.09 -16.28 0.68
N LEU A 66 14.02 -15.91 1.38
CA LEU A 66 13.51 -16.63 2.56
C LEU A 66 12.71 -17.89 2.21
N GLY A 67 12.47 -18.16 0.91
CA GLY A 67 11.63 -19.28 0.48
C GLY A 67 10.15 -19.12 0.81
N ILE A 68 9.68 -17.89 1.02
CA ILE A 68 8.29 -17.58 1.33
C ILE A 68 7.51 -17.43 0.02
N GLU A 69 6.64 -18.40 -0.22
CA GLU A 69 5.72 -18.38 -1.36
C GLU A 69 4.59 -17.35 -1.15
N TRP A 70 3.93 -16.98 -2.25
CA TRP A 70 2.80 -16.06 -2.23
C TRP A 70 1.74 -16.48 -3.25
N GLU A 71 0.53 -15.98 -3.06
CA GLU A 71 -0.59 -16.24 -3.95
C GLU A 71 -1.30 -14.95 -4.38
N MET A 72 -2.01 -15.02 -5.51
CA MET A 72 -2.77 -13.91 -6.06
C MET A 72 -4.02 -13.65 -5.22
N CYS A 73 -4.29 -12.38 -4.93
CA CYS A 73 -5.45 -11.95 -4.18
C CYS A 73 -6.44 -11.21 -5.09
N ASN A 74 -7.73 -11.51 -4.94
CA ASN A 74 -8.78 -10.81 -5.67
C ASN A 74 -9.07 -9.45 -5.04
N TYR A 75 -8.64 -8.38 -5.69
CA TYR A 75 -8.85 -7.00 -5.22
C TYR A 75 -10.05 -6.32 -5.89
N ALA A 76 -11.07 -7.08 -6.32
CA ALA A 76 -12.30 -6.49 -6.85
C ALA A 76 -12.94 -5.58 -5.79
N ALA A 77 -13.50 -4.46 -6.23
CA ALA A 77 -14.04 -3.47 -5.30
C ALA A 77 -15.35 -2.84 -5.75
N SER A 78 -16.13 -2.44 -4.75
CA SER A 78 -17.34 -1.61 -4.88
C SER A 78 -17.16 -0.28 -4.16
N TYR A 79 -17.84 0.75 -4.66
CA TYR A 79 -17.82 2.09 -4.11
C TYR A 79 -19.26 2.57 -3.95
N SER A 80 -19.60 2.94 -2.72
CA SER A 80 -20.98 3.29 -2.37
C SER A 80 -21.03 4.53 -1.48
N ALA A 81 -22.14 5.27 -1.56
CA ALA A 81 -22.48 6.32 -0.61
C ALA A 81 -23.21 5.68 0.58
N LEU A 82 -22.78 5.98 1.80
CA LEU A 82 -23.28 5.35 3.02
C LEU A 82 -24.76 5.68 3.26
N GLU A 83 -25.12 6.96 3.20
CA GLU A 83 -26.45 7.46 3.57
C GLU A 83 -27.53 7.08 2.55
N SER A 84 -27.22 7.15 1.24
CA SER A 84 -28.18 6.81 0.18
C SER A 84 -28.18 5.32 -0.16
N GLY A 85 -27.12 4.59 0.19
CA GLY A 85 -26.88 3.22 -0.26
C GLY A 85 -26.56 3.11 -1.76
N GLU A 86 -26.37 4.24 -2.47
CA GLU A 86 -26.10 4.25 -3.90
C GLU A 86 -24.73 3.65 -4.21
N VAL A 87 -24.70 2.67 -5.10
CA VAL A 87 -23.47 2.07 -5.62
C VAL A 87 -23.13 2.72 -6.96
N TYR A 88 -22.20 3.67 -6.95
CA TYR A 88 -21.86 4.45 -8.14
C TYR A 88 -20.71 3.86 -8.96
N PHE A 89 -19.89 2.97 -8.38
CA PHE A 89 -18.81 2.33 -9.13
C PHE A 89 -18.48 0.93 -8.61
N ARG A 90 -18.16 0.02 -9.54
CA ARG A 90 -17.68 -1.33 -9.24
C ARG A 90 -16.71 -1.79 -10.32
N TYR A 91 -15.72 -2.56 -9.93
CA TYR A 91 -14.89 -3.32 -10.87
C TYR A 91 -14.60 -4.71 -10.32
N ALA A 92 -14.40 -5.65 -11.23
CA ALA A 92 -13.92 -6.99 -10.93
C ALA A 92 -12.59 -7.23 -11.66
N ASN A 93 -11.90 -8.32 -11.34
CA ASN A 93 -10.60 -8.62 -11.94
C ASN A 93 -10.57 -10.05 -12.47
N TRP A 94 -10.05 -10.22 -13.69
CA TRP A 94 -9.65 -11.53 -14.19
C TRP A 94 -8.24 -11.83 -13.72
N LEU A 95 -8.07 -12.93 -12.99
CA LEU A 95 -6.76 -13.42 -12.56
C LEU A 95 -6.28 -14.47 -13.57
N ILE A 96 -5.27 -14.13 -14.36
CA ILE A 96 -4.72 -15.00 -15.42
C ILE A 96 -3.22 -15.19 -15.16
N GLY A 97 -2.86 -16.29 -14.52
CA GLY A 97 -1.49 -16.51 -14.03
C GLY A 97 -1.07 -15.38 -13.08
N ALA A 98 0.05 -14.71 -13.37
CA ALA A 98 0.54 -13.57 -12.59
C ALA A 98 -0.09 -12.21 -12.99
N PHE A 99 -1.01 -12.21 -13.97
CA PHE A 99 -1.65 -10.99 -14.45
C PHE A 99 -3.02 -10.80 -13.80
N SER A 100 -3.36 -9.54 -13.56
CA SER A 100 -4.70 -9.15 -13.13
C SER A 100 -5.23 -8.07 -14.07
N LEU A 101 -6.40 -8.31 -14.63
CA LEU A 101 -7.04 -7.42 -15.59
C LEU A 101 -8.38 -6.91 -15.03
N PRO A 102 -8.46 -5.64 -14.62
CA PRO A 102 -9.71 -5.07 -14.14
C PRO A 102 -10.71 -4.95 -15.30
N TYR A 103 -11.99 -5.21 -15.01
CA TYR A 103 -13.10 -5.06 -15.94
C TYR A 103 -14.34 -4.53 -15.21
N LEU A 104 -15.24 -3.91 -15.96
CA LEU A 104 -16.54 -3.48 -15.45
C LEU A 104 -17.51 -4.67 -15.44
N PRO A 105 -18.08 -5.06 -14.29
CA PRO A 105 -19.18 -6.02 -14.22
C PRO A 105 -20.36 -5.57 -15.08
N PHE A 106 -21.19 -6.51 -15.52
CA PHE A 106 -22.33 -6.24 -16.41
C PHE A 106 -23.25 -5.12 -15.88
N ALA A 107 -23.53 -5.10 -14.58
CA ALA A 107 -24.32 -4.04 -13.95
C ALA A 107 -23.71 -2.64 -14.11
N SER A 108 -22.38 -2.53 -14.07
CA SER A 108 -21.65 -1.27 -14.25
C SER A 108 -21.58 -0.81 -15.70
N LEU A 109 -21.81 -1.70 -16.67
CA LEU A 109 -21.85 -1.33 -18.10
C LEU A 109 -23.09 -0.50 -18.47
N PHE A 110 -24.14 -0.52 -17.66
CA PHE A 110 -25.33 0.31 -17.84
C PHE A 110 -25.34 1.57 -16.97
N SER A 111 -24.29 1.76 -16.17
CA SER A 111 -24.16 2.90 -15.26
C SER A 111 -23.40 4.04 -15.93
N THR A 112 -24.02 5.23 -15.97
CA THR A 112 -23.38 6.46 -16.45
C THR A 112 -22.18 6.85 -15.59
N SER A 113 -22.29 6.70 -14.26
CA SER A 113 -21.19 6.91 -13.31
C SER A 113 -20.08 5.88 -13.53
N GLY A 114 -20.44 4.62 -13.78
CA GLY A 114 -19.50 3.55 -14.13
C GLY A 114 -18.60 3.90 -15.33
N TRP A 115 -19.20 4.38 -16.41
CA TRP A 115 -18.47 4.81 -17.61
C TRP A 115 -17.64 6.08 -17.39
N ALA A 116 -18.14 7.04 -16.62
CA ALA A 116 -17.39 8.25 -16.29
C ALA A 116 -16.09 7.92 -15.53
N VAL A 117 -16.17 7.09 -14.50
CA VAL A 117 -14.99 6.61 -13.75
C VAL A 117 -14.06 5.80 -14.65
N ALA A 118 -14.58 4.89 -15.47
CA ALA A 118 -13.74 4.07 -16.35
C ALA A 118 -12.98 4.89 -17.39
N LYS A 119 -13.61 5.94 -17.95
CA LYS A 119 -12.98 6.88 -18.88
C LYS A 119 -11.81 7.60 -18.21
N ASP A 120 -12.00 8.11 -17.01
CA ASP A 120 -10.96 8.82 -16.26
C ASP A 120 -9.85 7.87 -15.77
N PHE A 121 -10.19 6.67 -15.33
CA PHE A 121 -9.21 5.64 -15.01
C PHE A 121 -8.35 5.25 -16.22
N TYR A 122 -8.96 5.12 -17.41
CA TYR A 122 -8.21 4.90 -18.63
C TYR A 122 -7.29 6.07 -18.97
N ARG A 123 -7.79 7.32 -18.86
CA ARG A 123 -6.96 8.54 -19.04
C ARG A 123 -5.75 8.51 -18.10
N TRP A 124 -5.98 8.23 -16.81
CA TRP A 124 -4.94 8.10 -15.79
C TRP A 124 -3.89 7.07 -16.15
N ILE A 125 -4.30 5.83 -16.46
CA ILE A 125 -3.36 4.79 -16.88
C ILE A 125 -2.65 5.18 -18.18
N SER A 126 -3.31 5.84 -19.12
CA SER A 126 -2.67 6.20 -20.38
C SER A 126 -1.63 7.33 -20.25
N SER A 127 -1.83 8.30 -19.34
CA SER A 127 -1.03 9.52 -19.31
C SER A 127 -0.09 9.64 -18.10
N ALA A 128 -0.43 9.09 -16.94
CA ALA A 128 0.29 9.42 -15.69
C ALA A 128 1.79 9.11 -15.76
N LYS A 129 2.18 7.94 -16.31
CA LYS A 129 3.59 7.59 -16.50
C LYS A 129 4.30 8.52 -17.49
N LEU A 130 3.62 8.92 -18.57
CA LEU A 130 4.18 9.86 -19.55
C LEU A 130 4.34 11.26 -18.96
N ASP A 131 3.47 11.65 -18.02
CA ASP A 131 3.56 12.91 -17.30
C ASP A 131 4.73 12.88 -16.31
N LEU A 132 4.89 11.78 -15.57
CA LEU A 132 6.04 11.54 -14.69
C LEU A 132 7.36 11.57 -15.47
N ASP A 133 7.48 10.81 -16.55
CA ASP A 133 8.72 10.69 -17.35
C ASP A 133 9.14 12.00 -18.00
N ALA A 134 8.21 12.95 -18.15
CA ALA A 134 8.45 14.25 -18.73
C ALA A 134 8.61 15.36 -17.68
N GLY A 135 8.72 15.03 -16.39
CA GLY A 135 8.88 16.00 -15.30
C GLY A 135 7.65 16.91 -15.10
N ARG A 136 6.47 16.52 -15.60
CA ARG A 136 5.25 17.36 -15.49
C ARG A 136 4.61 17.33 -14.10
N LEU A 137 5.13 16.50 -13.19
CA LEU A 137 4.61 16.33 -11.83
C LEU A 137 5.45 17.08 -10.79
N ASP A 138 6.58 17.65 -11.19
CA ASP A 138 7.58 18.21 -10.29
C ASP A 138 6.98 19.37 -9.49
N GLY A 139 7.02 19.24 -8.16
CA GLY A 139 6.49 20.23 -7.24
C GLY A 139 4.97 20.29 -7.13
N LEU A 140 4.22 19.44 -7.85
CA LEU A 140 2.77 19.36 -7.73
C LEU A 140 2.36 18.40 -6.62
N THR A 141 1.32 18.77 -5.89
CA THR A 141 0.55 17.83 -5.09
C THR A 141 -0.34 16.96 -5.98
N MET A 142 -0.74 15.81 -5.45
CA MET A 142 -1.61 14.86 -6.15
C MET A 142 -2.98 15.47 -6.49
N GLY A 143 -3.50 16.35 -5.62
CA GLY A 143 -4.69 17.18 -5.88
C GLY A 143 -4.50 18.11 -7.08
N GLU A 144 -3.46 18.96 -7.04
CA GLU A 144 -3.17 19.91 -8.12
C GLU A 144 -2.93 19.22 -9.47
N TYR A 145 -2.29 18.05 -9.46
CA TYR A 145 -2.09 17.27 -10.67
C TYR A 145 -3.42 16.79 -11.28
N LEU A 146 -4.36 16.25 -10.49
CA LEU A 146 -5.65 15.82 -11.03
C LEU A 146 -6.51 17.00 -11.49
N ASP A 147 -6.52 18.09 -10.72
CA ASP A 147 -7.26 19.30 -11.03
C ASP A 147 -6.78 19.90 -12.36
N SER A 148 -5.46 20.05 -12.53
CA SER A 148 -4.86 20.59 -13.77
C SER A 148 -5.09 19.73 -15.01
N ARG A 149 -5.39 18.44 -14.84
CA ARG A 149 -5.70 17.50 -15.93
C ARG A 149 -7.19 17.36 -16.20
N GLY A 150 -8.05 18.00 -15.41
CA GLY A 150 -9.50 17.95 -15.58
C GLY A 150 -10.05 16.53 -15.47
N TYR A 151 -9.69 15.81 -14.41
CA TYR A 151 -10.39 14.58 -14.02
C TYR A 151 -11.71 14.92 -13.33
N SER A 152 -12.75 14.11 -13.53
CA SER A 152 -14.08 14.39 -12.96
C SER A 152 -14.10 14.29 -11.43
N ASP A 153 -15.00 15.05 -10.80
CA ASP A 153 -15.19 15.01 -9.34
C ASP A 153 -15.54 13.60 -8.85
N LEU A 154 -16.35 12.87 -9.62
CA LEU A 154 -16.68 11.48 -9.34
C LEU A 154 -15.43 10.60 -9.29
N PHE A 155 -14.53 10.72 -10.28
CA PHE A 155 -13.29 9.97 -10.26
C PHE A 155 -12.38 10.39 -9.10
N GLN A 156 -12.14 11.69 -8.94
CA GLN A 156 -11.22 12.21 -7.94
C GLN A 156 -11.68 11.92 -6.51
N HIS A 157 -12.87 12.43 -6.15
CA HIS A 157 -13.33 12.50 -4.76
C HIS A 157 -14.10 11.26 -4.31
N ARG A 158 -14.61 10.44 -5.24
CA ARG A 158 -15.38 9.24 -4.90
C ARG A 158 -14.65 7.93 -5.17
N VAL A 159 -13.58 7.94 -5.97
CA VAL A 159 -12.85 6.71 -6.31
C VAL A 159 -11.37 6.83 -5.98
N PHE A 160 -10.64 7.76 -6.62
CA PHE A 160 -9.18 7.84 -6.56
C PHE A 160 -8.67 8.21 -5.16
N PHE A 161 -9.04 9.37 -4.62
CA PHE A 161 -8.57 9.78 -3.30
C PHE A 161 -9.04 8.85 -2.18
N PRO A 162 -10.31 8.40 -2.15
CA PRO A 162 -10.76 7.40 -1.18
C PRO A 162 -9.91 6.13 -1.13
N ILE A 163 -9.67 5.47 -2.27
CA ILE A 163 -8.88 4.23 -2.24
C ILE A 163 -7.41 4.49 -1.91
N MET A 164 -6.85 5.62 -2.35
CA MET A 164 -5.48 5.99 -1.98
C MET A 164 -5.35 6.29 -0.49
N ALA A 165 -6.32 7.00 0.10
CA ALA A 165 -6.37 7.32 1.51
C ALA A 165 -6.46 6.05 2.38
N ILE A 166 -7.22 5.03 1.95
CA ILE A 166 -7.25 3.71 2.61
C ILE A 166 -5.87 3.05 2.57
N ILE A 167 -5.22 3.00 1.40
CA ILE A 167 -3.90 2.34 1.25
C ILE A 167 -2.82 3.10 2.05
N MET A 168 -2.88 4.43 2.07
CA MET A 168 -1.95 5.29 2.81
C MET A 168 -2.33 5.47 4.29
N THR A 169 -3.46 4.92 4.75
CA THR A 169 -3.91 5.07 6.14
C THR A 169 -4.00 6.55 6.57
N CYS A 170 -4.55 7.40 5.72
CA CYS A 170 -4.74 8.83 6.00
C CYS A 170 -6.14 9.30 5.59
N ASP A 171 -6.46 10.56 5.89
CA ASP A 171 -7.66 11.21 5.37
C ASP A 171 -7.50 11.67 3.90
N ILE A 172 -8.64 12.01 3.29
CA ILE A 172 -8.72 12.38 1.87
C ILE A 172 -7.93 13.66 1.59
N ASP A 173 -7.98 14.64 2.50
CA ASP A 173 -7.33 15.94 2.31
C ASP A 173 -5.81 15.81 2.41
N SER A 174 -5.31 15.07 3.39
CA SER A 174 -3.91 14.65 3.49
C SER A 174 -3.46 13.95 2.21
N MET A 175 -4.24 13.00 1.69
CA MET A 175 -3.89 12.28 0.45
C MET A 175 -3.81 13.22 -0.77
N ARG A 176 -4.63 14.29 -0.84
CA ARG A 176 -4.51 15.31 -1.89
C ARG A 176 -3.17 16.05 -1.83
N GLN A 177 -2.58 16.21 -0.64
CA GLN A 177 -1.31 16.92 -0.43
C GLN A 177 -0.06 16.08 -0.70
N TYR A 178 -0.18 14.78 -0.97
CA TYR A 178 0.99 13.95 -1.29
C TYR A 178 1.66 14.44 -2.57
N PRO A 179 3.00 14.37 -2.68
CA PRO A 179 3.69 14.66 -3.94
C PRO A 179 3.18 13.80 -5.09
N ALA A 180 2.81 14.42 -6.21
CA ALA A 180 2.20 13.73 -7.34
C ALA A 180 3.16 12.72 -8.00
N ASP A 181 4.44 13.08 -8.14
CA ASP A 181 5.51 12.25 -8.66
C ASP A 181 5.67 10.94 -7.88
N MET A 182 5.60 11.02 -6.55
CA MET A 182 5.71 9.89 -5.64
C MET A 182 4.53 8.92 -5.81
N VAL A 183 3.30 9.43 -5.78
CA VAL A 183 2.09 8.61 -5.93
C VAL A 183 2.03 8.00 -7.33
N VAL A 184 2.25 8.80 -8.37
CA VAL A 184 2.23 8.33 -9.76
C VAL A 184 3.33 7.29 -9.98
N GLY A 185 4.55 7.52 -9.51
CA GLY A 185 5.66 6.57 -9.66
C GLY A 185 5.31 5.20 -9.10
N ALA A 186 4.80 5.15 -7.87
CA ALA A 186 4.44 3.91 -7.20
C ALA A 186 3.37 3.12 -7.97
N PHE A 187 2.27 3.77 -8.35
CA PHE A 187 1.11 3.11 -8.96
C PHE A 187 1.26 2.89 -10.48
N THR A 188 2.25 3.50 -11.13
CA THR A 188 2.53 3.24 -12.56
C THR A 188 3.60 2.17 -12.79
N ASN A 189 4.48 1.94 -11.81
CA ASN A 189 5.49 0.86 -11.88
C ASN A 189 4.87 -0.54 -11.71
N GLY A 190 3.73 -0.67 -11.03
CA GLY A 190 3.03 -1.93 -10.74
C GLY A 190 2.15 -2.52 -11.87
N ARG A 191 2.08 -1.87 -13.05
CA ARG A 191 1.07 -2.16 -14.07
C ARG A 191 1.09 -3.61 -14.58
N GLY A 192 -0.09 -4.23 -14.59
CA GLY A 192 -0.35 -5.55 -15.17
C GLY A 192 -0.07 -6.72 -14.23
N ARG A 193 0.65 -6.53 -13.13
CA ARG A 193 0.78 -7.54 -12.07
C ARG A 193 -0.38 -7.37 -11.09
N GLY A 194 -0.98 -8.47 -10.68
CA GLY A 194 -1.99 -8.42 -9.62
C GLY A 194 -1.38 -8.22 -8.25
N VAL A 195 -2.28 -8.06 -7.29
CA VAL A 195 -1.98 -7.97 -5.86
C VAL A 195 -1.80 -9.38 -5.31
N LYS A 196 -0.82 -9.57 -4.43
CA LYS A 196 -0.42 -10.86 -3.85
C LYS A 196 -0.41 -10.79 -2.33
N ARG A 197 -0.54 -11.95 -1.68
CA ARG A 197 -0.31 -12.12 -0.23
C ARG A 197 0.72 -13.21 0.01
N ALA A 198 1.55 -13.07 1.05
CA ALA A 198 2.47 -14.11 1.46
C ALA A 198 1.71 -15.30 2.07
N LEU A 199 2.13 -16.53 1.75
CA LEU A 199 1.62 -17.72 2.43
C LEU A 199 2.17 -17.75 3.86
N GLY A 200 1.33 -18.11 4.82
CA GLY A 200 1.65 -18.00 6.24
C GLY A 200 1.60 -16.56 6.81
N GLY A 201 1.21 -15.58 5.98
CA GLY A 201 0.97 -14.21 6.43
C GLY A 201 2.22 -13.50 6.95
N THR A 202 2.00 -12.52 7.82
CA THR A 202 3.08 -11.75 8.43
C THR A 202 3.95 -12.60 9.37
N ASP A 203 3.35 -13.60 10.04
CA ASP A 203 4.04 -14.45 11.02
C ASP A 203 5.17 -15.27 10.37
N ALA A 204 4.92 -15.84 9.18
CA ALA A 204 5.94 -16.55 8.43
C ALA A 204 7.13 -15.65 8.06
N ILE A 205 6.86 -14.39 7.71
CA ILE A 205 7.89 -13.41 7.36
C ILE A 205 8.70 -13.02 8.59
N VAL A 206 8.03 -12.70 9.70
CA VAL A 206 8.69 -12.32 10.96
C VAL A 206 9.55 -13.46 11.47
N ALA A 207 9.02 -14.68 11.54
CA ALA A 207 9.75 -15.85 12.00
C ALA A 207 11.01 -16.10 11.17
N ALA A 208 10.92 -15.96 9.85
CA ALA A 208 12.07 -16.14 8.97
C ALA A 208 13.13 -15.02 9.13
N LEU A 209 12.71 -13.76 9.32
CA LEU A 209 13.60 -12.63 9.49
C LEU A 209 14.27 -12.59 10.87
N SER A 210 13.60 -13.09 11.92
CA SER A 210 14.12 -13.06 13.29
C SER A 210 14.87 -14.33 13.70
N ALA A 211 14.84 -15.40 12.88
CA ALA A 211 15.37 -16.72 13.22
C ALA A 211 16.83 -16.73 13.69
N ASN A 212 17.66 -15.80 13.18
CA ASN A 212 19.09 -15.74 13.46
C ASN A 212 19.47 -14.63 14.47
N ILE A 213 18.50 -13.89 14.99
CA ILE A 213 18.76 -12.87 16.02
C ILE A 213 18.92 -13.59 17.35
N ALA A 214 20.14 -13.56 17.91
CA ALA A 214 20.46 -14.29 19.14
C ALA A 214 19.65 -13.80 20.36
N ASN A 215 19.42 -12.49 20.46
CA ASN A 215 18.78 -11.86 21.61
C ASN A 215 17.53 -11.11 21.17
N VAL A 216 16.35 -11.70 21.36
CA VAL A 216 15.06 -11.07 21.11
C VAL A 216 14.34 -10.86 22.44
N HIS A 217 14.09 -9.60 22.79
CA HIS A 217 13.35 -9.22 24.00
C HIS A 217 11.98 -8.67 23.60
N CYS A 218 10.95 -9.48 23.77
CA CYS A 218 9.55 -9.05 23.66
C CYS A 218 9.03 -8.53 25.01
N SER A 219 7.92 -7.80 24.99
CA SER A 219 7.39 -7.06 26.15
C SER A 219 8.46 -6.15 26.79
N ALA A 220 9.40 -5.68 25.98
CA ALA A 220 10.55 -4.87 26.37
C ALA A 220 10.37 -3.45 25.83
N ALA A 221 9.90 -2.55 26.68
CA ALA A 221 9.72 -1.16 26.33
C ALA A 221 11.06 -0.42 26.50
N VAL A 222 11.66 0.00 25.38
CA VAL A 222 12.75 0.99 25.40
C VAL A 222 12.17 2.30 25.89
N THR A 223 12.76 2.86 26.95
CA THR A 223 12.34 4.13 27.55
C THR A 223 13.22 5.28 27.13
N ALA A 224 14.48 5.00 26.78
CA ALA A 224 15.40 6.00 26.28
C ALA A 224 16.55 5.42 25.45
N VAL A 225 17.06 6.23 24.54
CA VAL A 225 18.28 6.01 23.76
C VAL A 225 19.17 7.24 23.92
N LYS A 226 20.33 7.04 24.53
CA LYS A 226 21.40 8.04 24.63
C LYS A 226 22.35 7.86 23.48
N ARG A 227 22.63 8.93 22.73
CA ARG A 227 23.65 8.94 21.69
C ARG A 227 25.04 8.80 22.31
N GLY A 228 25.93 8.10 21.63
CA GLY A 228 27.36 8.08 21.97
C GLY A 228 28.05 9.39 21.62
N CYS A 229 29.30 9.53 22.06
CA CYS A 229 30.21 10.59 21.67
C CYS A 229 31.59 10.02 21.37
N THR A 230 32.62 10.86 21.17
CA THR A 230 33.99 10.38 20.90
C THR A 230 34.55 9.46 21.99
N GLU A 231 34.03 9.55 23.22
CA GLU A 231 34.53 8.79 24.38
C GLU A 231 33.53 7.74 24.88
N THR A 232 32.28 7.74 24.41
CA THR A 232 31.22 6.86 24.92
C THR A 232 30.40 6.22 23.81
N LYS A 233 29.98 4.98 24.03
CA LYS A 233 29.06 4.26 23.15
C LYS A 233 27.61 4.74 23.37
N PRO A 234 26.71 4.60 22.38
CA PRO A 234 25.29 4.80 22.62
C PRO A 234 24.76 3.79 23.64
N VAL A 235 23.77 4.24 24.43
CA VAL A 235 23.18 3.47 25.53
C VAL A 235 21.67 3.36 25.34
N VAL A 236 21.14 2.15 25.50
CA VAL A 236 19.70 1.88 25.45
C VAL A 236 19.22 1.59 26.87
N GLU A 237 18.23 2.35 27.31
CA GLU A 237 17.50 2.11 28.56
C GLU A 237 16.15 1.46 28.22
N PHE A 238 15.85 0.34 28.85
CA PHE A 238 14.62 -0.41 28.61
C PHE A 238 14.12 -1.09 29.88
N SER A 239 12.86 -1.51 29.87
CA SER A 239 12.28 -2.33 30.92
C SER A 239 11.49 -3.47 30.29
N ILE A 240 11.65 -4.68 30.83
CA ILE A 240 10.80 -5.82 30.50
C ILE A 240 9.57 -5.74 31.41
N ALA A 241 8.38 -6.07 30.89
CA ALA A 241 7.13 -6.01 31.65
C ALA A 241 7.26 -6.67 33.04
N GLY A 242 7.12 -5.86 34.10
CA GLY A 242 7.22 -6.30 35.50
C GLY A 242 8.64 -6.39 36.07
N GLY A 243 9.68 -6.01 35.31
CA GLY A 243 11.07 -5.96 35.74
C GLY A 243 11.59 -4.55 36.03
N ASP A 244 12.80 -4.48 36.59
CA ASP A 244 13.52 -3.23 36.82
C ASP A 244 14.02 -2.61 35.51
N ALA A 245 14.25 -1.30 35.51
CA ALA A 245 14.88 -0.61 34.39
C ALA A 245 16.33 -1.09 34.21
N GLN A 246 16.67 -1.42 32.97
CA GLN A 246 17.99 -1.90 32.54
C GLN A 246 18.63 -0.88 31.60
N SER A 247 19.96 -0.88 31.54
CA SER A 247 20.75 0.00 30.70
C SER A 247 21.91 -0.78 30.10
N VAL A 248 22.06 -0.74 28.77
CA VAL A 248 23.05 -1.53 28.03
C VAL A 248 23.70 -0.66 26.95
N GLU A 249 25.02 -0.76 26.82
CA GLU A 249 25.79 -0.08 25.79
C GLU A 249 25.82 -0.91 24.49
N PHE A 250 25.77 -0.23 23.35
CA PHE A 250 25.87 -0.86 22.02
C PHE A 250 26.85 -0.10 21.15
N ASP A 251 27.48 -0.75 20.17
CA ASP A 251 28.29 -0.03 19.17
C ASP A 251 27.41 0.81 18.23
N HIS A 252 26.24 0.28 17.90
CA HIS A 252 25.24 0.94 17.07
C HIS A 252 23.83 0.66 17.59
N VAL A 253 22.95 1.64 17.47
CA VAL A 253 21.51 1.51 17.79
C VAL A 253 20.70 1.88 16.56
N ILE A 254 19.84 0.97 16.09
CA ILE A 254 18.89 1.23 15.00
C ILE A 254 17.50 1.39 15.61
N ILE A 255 16.93 2.59 15.51
CA ILE A 255 15.57 2.88 15.95
C ILE A 255 14.63 2.64 14.76
N ALA A 256 13.89 1.53 14.81
CA ALA A 256 12.95 1.10 13.78
C ALA A 256 11.48 1.40 14.11
N THR A 257 11.22 2.47 14.87
CA THR A 257 9.89 2.90 15.32
C THR A 257 9.41 4.15 14.57
N GLN A 258 8.15 4.54 14.75
CA GLN A 258 7.57 5.72 14.09
C GLN A 258 8.25 7.03 14.56
N PRO A 259 8.33 8.07 13.71
CA PRO A 259 9.10 9.28 14.01
C PRO A 259 8.68 9.98 15.31
N GLU A 260 7.39 9.94 15.66
CA GLU A 260 6.86 10.47 16.92
C GLU A 260 7.36 9.71 18.16
N HIS A 261 7.73 8.44 18.01
CA HIS A 261 8.34 7.63 19.06
C HIS A 261 9.84 7.91 19.13
N VAL A 262 10.53 8.07 18.00
CA VAL A 262 11.96 8.40 17.97
C VAL A 262 12.27 9.63 18.83
N LEU A 263 11.48 10.70 18.71
CA LEU A 263 11.67 11.92 19.51
C LEU A 263 11.45 11.73 21.02
N LYS A 264 10.62 10.76 21.42
CA LYS A 264 10.38 10.44 22.83
C LYS A 264 11.49 9.57 23.40
N LEU A 265 12.08 8.71 22.57
CA LEU A 265 13.14 7.79 22.95
C LEU A 265 14.51 8.49 23.00
N LEU A 266 14.81 9.37 22.07
CA LEU A 266 16.12 10.03 22.02
C LEU A 266 16.29 11.02 23.19
N GLN A 267 17.32 10.79 24.00
CA GLN A 267 17.78 11.78 24.98
C GLN A 267 18.65 12.84 24.30
N ASP A 268 18.36 14.10 24.59
CA ASP A 268 19.07 15.27 24.08
C ASP A 268 19.39 15.21 22.57
N PRO A 269 18.39 15.04 21.68
CA PRO A 269 18.61 15.07 20.25
C PRO A 269 19.17 16.44 19.83
N SER A 270 20.03 16.47 18.80
CA SER A 270 20.53 17.74 18.28
C SER A 270 19.37 18.63 17.81
N PRO A 271 19.51 19.97 17.88
CA PRO A 271 18.48 20.89 17.40
C PRO A 271 18.04 20.59 15.96
N GLU A 272 18.99 20.22 15.10
CA GLU A 272 18.76 19.86 13.70
C GLU A 272 17.93 18.59 13.58
N LEU A 273 18.29 17.53 14.31
CA LEU A 273 17.55 16.27 14.29
C LEU A 273 16.13 16.44 14.83
N LYS A 274 16.00 17.19 15.93
CA LYS A 274 14.70 17.51 16.53
C LYS A 274 13.83 18.28 15.54
N SER A 275 14.40 19.28 14.85
CA SER A 275 13.69 20.06 13.84
C SER A 275 13.19 19.18 12.70
N ILE A 276 14.03 18.28 12.17
CA ILE A 276 13.68 17.38 11.06
C ILE A 276 12.59 16.37 11.48
N LEU A 277 12.76 15.70 12.62
CA LEU A 277 11.78 14.71 13.09
C LEU A 277 10.42 15.34 13.42
N SER A 278 10.38 16.62 13.79
CA SER A 278 9.14 17.35 14.08
C SER A 278 8.34 17.72 12.82
N LEU A 279 8.89 17.53 11.62
CA LEU A 279 8.17 17.81 10.36
C LEU A 279 7.21 16.70 9.94
N TRP A 280 7.28 15.54 10.60
CA TRP A 280 6.38 14.42 10.36
C TRP A 280 5.04 14.64 11.06
N GLY A 281 3.98 14.71 10.27
CA GLY A 281 2.62 14.50 10.79
C GLY A 281 2.38 13.01 10.99
N SER A 282 1.46 12.68 11.90
CA SER A 282 1.02 11.31 12.14
C SER A 282 -0.50 11.26 12.12
N GLU A 283 -1.04 10.24 11.48
CA GLU A 283 -2.46 9.96 11.43
C GLU A 283 -2.76 8.58 11.98
N THR A 284 -3.92 8.44 12.60
CA THR A 284 -4.41 7.17 13.11
C THR A 284 -5.55 6.64 12.26
N SER A 285 -5.69 5.32 12.23
CA SER A 285 -6.83 4.64 11.65
C SER A 285 -7.18 3.42 12.46
N ASP A 286 -8.48 3.19 12.62
CA ASP A 286 -9.02 2.07 13.38
C ASP A 286 -9.34 0.92 12.44
N VAL A 287 -9.00 -0.28 12.87
CA VAL A 287 -9.34 -1.53 12.19
C VAL A 287 -10.12 -2.39 13.15
N VAL A 288 -11.30 -2.82 12.71
CA VAL A 288 -12.13 -3.74 13.47
C VAL A 288 -12.32 -5.02 12.65
N VAL A 289 -12.03 -6.16 13.26
CA VAL A 289 -12.41 -7.47 12.73
C VAL A 289 -13.75 -7.84 13.36
N HIS A 290 -14.74 -8.17 12.54
CA HIS A 290 -16.11 -8.41 12.99
C HIS A 290 -16.89 -9.33 12.03
N THR A 291 -18.09 -9.72 12.46
CA THR A 291 -19.06 -10.48 11.65
C THR A 291 -20.29 -9.66 11.23
N ASP A 292 -20.38 -8.38 11.63
CA ASP A 292 -21.51 -7.50 11.32
C ASP A 292 -21.64 -7.16 9.82
N PRO A 293 -22.69 -7.59 9.13
CA PRO A 293 -22.93 -7.23 7.73
C PRO A 293 -23.41 -5.78 7.56
N SER A 294 -23.75 -5.05 8.64
CA SER A 294 -24.22 -3.66 8.56
C SER A 294 -23.15 -2.67 8.06
N LEU A 295 -21.87 -3.05 8.16
CA LEU A 295 -20.73 -2.27 7.64
C LEU A 295 -20.38 -2.60 6.18
N MET A 296 -21.17 -3.45 5.53
CA MET A 296 -21.09 -3.73 4.09
C MET A 296 -22.08 -2.85 3.31
N PRO A 297 -21.97 -2.76 1.97
CA PRO A 297 -22.99 -2.10 1.17
C PRO A 297 -24.39 -2.67 1.45
N ALA A 298 -25.39 -1.78 1.57
CA ALA A 298 -26.78 -2.17 1.84
C ALA A 298 -27.35 -3.11 0.77
N ASP A 299 -26.99 -2.89 -0.50
CA ASP A 299 -27.28 -3.85 -1.57
C ASP A 299 -26.25 -4.99 -1.55
N ARG A 300 -26.71 -6.18 -1.15
CA ARG A 300 -25.89 -7.39 -1.15
C ARG A 300 -25.34 -7.75 -2.54
N SER A 301 -26.03 -7.38 -3.62
CA SER A 301 -25.55 -7.60 -4.99
C SER A 301 -24.27 -6.81 -5.30
N ALA A 302 -23.99 -5.76 -4.53
CA ALA A 302 -22.82 -4.90 -4.65
C ALA A 302 -21.59 -5.37 -3.88
N TRP A 303 -21.76 -6.38 -3.02
CA TRP A 303 -20.67 -6.91 -2.21
C TRP A 303 -19.51 -7.36 -3.10
N SER A 304 -18.33 -6.90 -2.71
CA SER A 304 -17.06 -7.19 -3.37
C SER A 304 -16.03 -7.60 -2.30
N PRO A 305 -14.88 -8.18 -2.69
CA PRO A 305 -13.79 -8.44 -1.76
C PRO A 305 -13.39 -7.19 -0.95
N ILE A 306 -13.42 -6.01 -1.57
CA ILE A 306 -13.18 -4.71 -0.93
C ILE A 306 -14.40 -3.80 -1.15
N ASN A 307 -14.93 -3.18 -0.10
CA ASN A 307 -16.09 -2.30 -0.20
C ASN A 307 -15.75 -0.95 0.39
N VAL A 308 -15.67 0.08 -0.45
CA VAL A 308 -15.38 1.45 -0.04
C VAL A 308 -16.68 2.19 0.14
N LEU A 309 -16.90 2.70 1.36
CA LEU A 309 -18.09 3.46 1.72
C LEU A 309 -17.66 4.87 2.10
N LEU A 310 -18.33 5.85 1.50
CA LEU A 310 -18.13 7.26 1.76
C LEU A 310 -19.36 7.85 2.42
N SER A 311 -19.12 8.64 3.45
CA SER A 311 -20.17 9.44 4.05
C SER A 311 -20.33 10.76 3.29
N ASP A 312 -21.54 11.04 2.83
CA ASP A 312 -21.91 12.34 2.25
C ASP A 312 -22.01 13.44 3.31
N SER A 313 -22.14 13.06 4.59
CA SER A 313 -22.20 13.98 5.73
C SER A 313 -20.84 14.52 6.20
N GLY A 314 -19.75 14.24 5.46
CA GLY A 314 -18.49 14.96 5.58
C GLY A 314 -17.42 14.29 6.44
N SER A 315 -17.43 12.96 6.59
CA SER A 315 -16.28 12.26 7.18
C SER A 315 -15.02 12.49 6.33
N PRO A 316 -13.90 12.95 6.91
CA PRO A 316 -12.66 13.15 6.18
C PRO A 316 -12.00 11.81 5.79
N ARG A 317 -12.36 10.71 6.48
CA ARG A 317 -11.82 9.37 6.22
C ARG A 317 -12.85 8.47 5.55
N PRO A 318 -12.44 7.73 4.50
CA PRO A 318 -13.27 6.68 3.91
C PRO A 318 -13.33 5.45 4.83
N MET A 319 -14.46 4.74 4.80
CA MET A 319 -14.56 3.40 5.37
C MET A 319 -14.23 2.37 4.31
N ALA A 320 -13.51 1.31 4.69
CA ALA A 320 -13.24 0.19 3.80
C ALA A 320 -13.47 -1.14 4.50
N THR A 321 -14.43 -1.91 4.02
CA THR A 321 -14.74 -3.24 4.56
C THR A 321 -14.18 -4.30 3.63
N MET A 322 -13.20 -5.05 4.13
CA MET A 322 -12.58 -6.19 3.46
C MET A 322 -13.31 -7.47 3.84
N TRP A 323 -13.82 -8.20 2.84
CA TRP A 323 -14.50 -9.48 3.05
C TRP A 323 -13.49 -10.62 2.98
N LEU A 324 -13.03 -11.07 4.15
CA LEU A 324 -11.88 -11.97 4.27
C LEU A 324 -12.14 -13.34 3.64
N ASN A 325 -13.37 -13.84 3.63
CA ASN A 325 -13.74 -15.10 2.95
C ASN A 325 -13.51 -15.05 1.44
N GLN A 326 -13.56 -13.86 0.82
CA GLN A 326 -13.26 -13.69 -0.61
C GLN A 326 -11.78 -13.38 -0.88
N LEU A 327 -11.05 -12.89 0.12
CA LEU A 327 -9.65 -12.47 0.01
C LEU A 327 -8.67 -13.55 0.42
N HIS A 328 -9.08 -14.47 1.31
CA HIS A 328 -8.25 -15.52 1.86
C HIS A 328 -8.80 -16.89 1.46
N PRO A 329 -8.12 -17.65 0.57
CA PRO A 329 -8.60 -18.94 0.07
C PRO A 329 -8.98 -19.95 1.16
N ALA A 330 -8.22 -20.01 2.25
CA ALA A 330 -8.55 -20.92 3.37
C ALA A 330 -9.85 -20.55 4.12
N LEU A 331 -10.41 -19.36 3.90
CA LEU A 331 -11.69 -18.93 4.45
C LEU A 331 -12.85 -19.02 3.44
N ALA A 332 -12.59 -19.46 2.20
CA ALA A 332 -13.58 -19.44 1.13
C ALA A 332 -14.82 -20.31 1.41
N HIS A 333 -14.66 -21.36 2.23
CA HIS A 333 -15.73 -22.28 2.62
C HIS A 333 -16.18 -22.11 4.08
N HIS A 334 -15.63 -21.11 4.79
CA HIS A 334 -16.04 -20.84 6.16
C HIS A 334 -17.48 -20.29 6.19
N GLU A 335 -18.32 -20.87 7.05
CA GLU A 335 -19.77 -20.57 7.08
C GLU A 335 -20.07 -19.13 7.52
N VAL A 336 -19.27 -18.60 8.44
CA VAL A 336 -19.42 -17.24 8.95
C VAL A 336 -18.59 -16.28 8.10
N ASN A 337 -19.21 -15.18 7.68
CA ASN A 337 -18.48 -14.12 7.00
C ASN A 337 -17.68 -13.31 8.02
N ILE A 338 -16.39 -13.18 7.74
CA ILE A 338 -15.46 -12.40 8.55
C ILE A 338 -15.07 -11.17 7.76
N PHE A 339 -15.24 -10.03 8.38
CA PHE A 339 -14.97 -8.73 7.81
C PHE A 339 -13.85 -8.05 8.59
N GLN A 340 -13.05 -7.27 7.87
CA GLN A 340 -12.10 -6.34 8.47
C GLN A 340 -12.42 -4.94 7.94
N THR A 341 -12.89 -4.07 8.82
CA THR A 341 -13.31 -2.71 8.48
C THR A 341 -12.31 -1.69 8.97
N TRP A 342 -11.81 -0.87 8.04
CA TRP A 342 -11.04 0.33 8.32
C TRP A 342 -11.96 1.51 8.52
N ASN A 343 -11.68 2.31 9.56
CA ASN A 343 -12.35 3.57 9.88
C ASN A 343 -13.88 3.44 9.83
N PRO A 344 -14.48 2.58 10.67
CA PRO A 344 -15.91 2.33 10.65
C PRO A 344 -16.70 3.64 10.83
N LEU A 345 -17.55 3.98 9.86
CA LEU A 345 -18.41 5.18 9.90
C LEU A 345 -19.65 4.99 10.79
N ALA A 346 -19.93 3.75 11.16
CA ALA A 346 -20.93 3.36 12.15
C ALA A 346 -20.29 2.33 13.08
N ASN A 347 -20.67 2.36 14.37
CA ASN A 347 -20.17 1.36 15.31
C ASN A 347 -20.73 -0.02 14.93
N PRO A 348 -19.90 -1.07 14.81
CA PRO A 348 -20.38 -2.43 14.64
C PRO A 348 -21.20 -2.85 15.86
N ALA A 349 -22.12 -3.80 15.66
CA ALA A 349 -22.85 -4.42 16.76
C ALA A 349 -21.85 -5.01 17.79
N PRO A 350 -21.96 -4.71 19.10
CA PRO A 350 -20.95 -5.11 20.08
C PRO A 350 -20.63 -6.61 20.09
N ASP A 351 -21.65 -7.46 19.96
CA ASP A 351 -21.51 -8.92 19.98
C ASP A 351 -20.90 -9.50 18.68
N SER A 352 -20.72 -8.67 17.65
CA SER A 352 -20.11 -9.07 16.38
C SER A 352 -18.61 -8.79 16.32
N VAL A 353 -18.09 -7.98 17.25
CA VAL A 353 -16.69 -7.54 17.26
C VAL A 353 -15.82 -8.68 17.74
N ILE A 354 -14.85 -9.06 16.92
CA ILE A 354 -13.87 -10.09 17.22
C ILE A 354 -12.63 -9.45 17.86
N THR A 355 -12.08 -8.42 17.20
CA THR A 355 -10.95 -7.64 17.72
C THR A 355 -10.93 -6.24 17.10
N SER A 356 -10.29 -5.30 17.78
CA SER A 356 -10.08 -3.93 17.31
C SER A 356 -8.65 -3.50 17.55
N SER A 357 -8.07 -2.77 16.61
CA SER A 357 -6.72 -2.21 16.73
C SER A 357 -6.64 -0.84 16.08
N THR A 358 -5.90 0.07 16.69
CA THR A 358 -5.61 1.40 16.14
C THR A 358 -4.18 1.42 15.63
N PHE A 359 -4.00 1.83 14.38
CA PHE A 359 -2.69 1.97 13.76
C PHE A 359 -2.36 3.43 13.53
N SER A 360 -1.13 3.80 13.85
CA SER A 360 -0.56 5.11 13.51
C SER A 360 0.27 5.01 12.23
N ARG A 361 0.30 6.05 11.40
CA ARG A 361 1.21 6.12 10.26
C ARG A 361 1.70 7.56 10.02
N PRO A 362 2.99 7.75 9.69
CA PRO A 362 3.49 9.03 9.23
C PRO A 362 2.85 9.45 7.90
N VAL A 363 2.44 10.71 7.81
CA VAL A 363 1.85 11.30 6.60
C VAL A 363 2.93 11.92 5.74
N MET A 364 2.95 11.59 4.44
CA MET A 364 3.92 12.13 3.50
C MET A 364 3.40 13.41 2.82
N CYS A 365 3.49 14.53 3.52
CA CYS A 365 3.23 15.87 2.99
C CYS A 365 4.52 16.55 2.47
N PRO A 366 4.45 17.74 1.84
CA PRO A 366 5.64 18.42 1.33
C PRO A 366 6.69 18.73 2.42
N THR A 367 6.28 18.97 3.66
CA THR A 367 7.22 19.15 4.78
C THR A 367 7.89 17.84 5.20
N ALA A 368 7.14 16.74 5.23
CA ALA A 368 7.67 15.40 5.50
C ALA A 368 8.67 14.95 4.41
N SER A 369 8.45 15.34 3.15
CA SER A 369 9.38 15.09 2.06
C SER A 369 10.75 15.74 2.28
N LYS A 370 10.78 16.99 2.79
CA LYS A 370 12.02 17.65 3.20
C LYS A 370 12.67 16.94 4.38
N ALA A 371 11.86 16.43 5.31
CA ALA A 371 12.33 15.70 6.47
C ALA A 371 13.05 14.40 6.09
N ALA A 372 12.47 13.60 5.19
CA ALA A 372 13.07 12.36 4.71
C ALA A 372 14.44 12.63 4.04
N ASN A 373 14.53 13.66 3.22
CA ASN A 373 15.79 14.05 2.57
C ASN A 373 16.83 14.56 3.57
N GLY A 374 16.42 15.36 4.55
CA GLY A 374 17.31 15.87 5.59
C GLY A 374 17.81 14.80 6.55
N LEU A 375 16.97 13.82 6.88
CA LEU A 375 17.31 12.73 7.81
C LEU A 375 18.51 11.92 7.32
N SER A 376 18.61 11.71 6.01
CA SER A 376 19.73 11.02 5.36
C SER A 376 21.09 11.60 5.76
N ALA A 377 21.21 12.92 5.94
CA ALA A 377 22.47 13.57 6.32
C ALA A 377 22.82 13.41 7.82
N LEU A 378 21.87 12.98 8.65
CA LEU A 378 22.00 12.86 10.11
C LEU A 378 22.15 11.41 10.60
N GLN A 379 22.08 10.43 9.69
CA GLN A 379 22.21 9.01 10.03
C GLN A 379 23.59 8.68 10.59
N GLY A 380 23.63 7.93 11.70
CA GLY A 380 24.86 7.40 12.31
C GLY A 380 25.51 8.34 13.32
N ASP A 381 24.98 9.55 13.52
CA ASP A 381 25.47 10.47 14.53
C ASP A 381 25.35 9.87 15.94
N GLY A 382 26.46 9.86 16.68
CA GLY A 382 26.56 9.19 17.98
C GLY A 382 26.27 7.68 17.94
N GLY A 383 26.46 7.03 16.79
CA GLY A 383 26.19 5.60 16.62
C GLY A 383 24.70 5.25 16.53
N VAL A 384 23.82 6.24 16.38
CA VAL A 384 22.36 6.03 16.30
C VAL A 384 21.85 6.22 14.87
N TRP A 385 21.02 5.27 14.45
CA TRP A 385 20.44 5.19 13.11
C TRP A 385 18.92 5.12 13.21
N MET A 386 18.24 5.69 12.22
CA MET A 386 16.79 5.57 12.08
C MET A 386 16.45 4.76 10.83
N ALA A 387 15.49 3.84 10.97
CA ALA A 387 14.96 3.03 9.89
C ALA A 387 13.43 2.96 9.99
N GLY A 388 12.75 2.79 8.87
CA GLY A 388 11.29 2.79 8.82
C GLY A 388 10.77 3.39 7.52
N SER A 389 9.47 3.24 7.28
CA SER A 389 8.85 3.68 6.03
C SER A 389 8.84 5.20 5.85
N TYR A 390 9.17 5.99 6.87
CA TYR A 390 9.34 7.44 6.80
C TYR A 390 10.78 7.87 6.48
N ALA A 391 11.78 7.00 6.75
CA ALA A 391 13.18 7.40 6.77
C ALA A 391 13.79 7.60 5.37
N ARG A 392 12.97 7.58 4.33
CA ARG A 392 13.35 7.66 2.92
C ARG A 392 12.24 8.34 2.12
N TYR A 393 12.60 9.14 1.12
CA TYR A 393 11.60 9.74 0.23
C TYR A 393 10.96 8.66 -0.65
N GLY A 394 9.64 8.50 -0.51
CA GLY A 394 8.85 7.50 -1.22
C GLY A 394 7.54 7.25 -0.49
N LEU A 395 6.62 6.46 -1.07
CA LEU A 395 5.40 6.11 -0.36
C LEU A 395 5.74 5.35 0.93
N PRO A 396 5.15 5.71 2.08
CA PRO A 396 5.49 5.12 3.38
C PRO A 396 4.91 3.72 3.58
N LEU A 397 5.18 2.79 2.64
CA LEU A 397 4.77 1.40 2.61
C LEU A 397 5.96 0.46 2.90
N LEU A 398 5.71 -0.87 2.89
CA LEU A 398 6.71 -1.90 3.20
C LEU A 398 8.01 -1.75 2.41
N GLU A 399 7.93 -1.48 1.10
CA GLU A 399 9.13 -1.33 0.26
C GLU A 399 10.05 -0.22 0.77
N ASN A 400 9.47 0.91 1.20
CA ASN A 400 10.26 2.04 1.69
C ASN A 400 10.88 1.75 3.07
N GLY A 401 10.20 0.96 3.90
CA GLY A 401 10.77 0.43 5.15
C GLY A 401 11.93 -0.53 4.91
N VAL A 402 11.80 -1.42 3.93
CA VAL A 402 12.89 -2.32 3.50
C VAL A 402 14.06 -1.50 2.95
N CYS A 403 13.80 -0.56 2.04
CA CYS A 403 14.86 0.27 1.46
C CYS A 403 15.60 1.10 2.51
N SER A 404 14.90 1.69 3.49
CA SER A 404 15.58 2.47 4.54
C SER A 404 16.42 1.61 5.46
N ALA A 405 16.00 0.37 5.76
CA ALA A 405 16.83 -0.59 6.48
C ALA A 405 18.10 -0.94 5.69
N LEU A 406 17.98 -1.18 4.38
CA LEU A 406 19.11 -1.45 3.49
C LEU A 406 20.08 -0.26 3.39
N ASP A 407 19.55 0.97 3.33
CA ASP A 407 20.34 2.20 3.34
C ASP A 407 21.18 2.31 4.63
N VAL A 408 20.60 1.99 5.80
CA VAL A 408 21.30 1.98 7.09
C VAL A 408 22.40 0.92 7.12
N VAL A 409 22.05 -0.31 6.80
CA VAL A 409 22.97 -1.47 6.81
C VAL A 409 24.16 -1.21 5.87
N SER A 410 23.92 -0.70 4.67
CA SER A 410 24.97 -0.36 3.72
C SER A 410 25.94 0.71 4.26
N ARG A 411 25.42 1.74 4.93
CA ARG A 411 26.24 2.80 5.53
C ARG A 411 27.04 2.35 6.74
N MET A 412 26.60 1.30 7.42
CA MET A 412 27.35 0.63 8.47
C MET A 412 28.50 -0.23 7.91
N GLY A 413 28.64 -0.32 6.58
CA GLY A 413 29.70 -1.08 5.91
C GLY A 413 29.37 -2.55 5.71
N VAL A 414 28.12 -2.96 5.92
CA VAL A 414 27.67 -4.34 5.70
C VAL A 414 27.39 -4.54 4.20
N PRO A 415 27.99 -5.56 3.56
CA PRO A 415 27.70 -5.91 2.17
C PRO A 415 26.22 -6.30 1.98
N LEU A 416 25.58 -5.74 0.96
CA LEU A 416 24.22 -6.11 0.60
C LEU A 416 24.21 -7.30 -0.37
N PRO A 417 23.18 -8.17 -0.32
CA PRO A 417 23.04 -9.27 -1.28
C PRO A 417 22.81 -8.75 -2.70
N ASP A 418 23.39 -9.45 -3.70
CA ASP A 418 23.33 -9.06 -5.12
C ASP A 418 21.90 -8.96 -5.70
N PHE A 419 20.93 -9.63 -5.08
CA PHE A 419 19.52 -9.61 -5.52
C PHE A 419 18.74 -8.39 -5.02
N VAL A 420 19.32 -7.61 -4.12
CA VAL A 420 18.73 -6.40 -3.58
C VAL A 420 19.16 -5.21 -4.45
N ASP A 421 18.19 -4.37 -4.81
CA ASP A 421 18.40 -3.18 -5.63
C ASP A 421 17.93 -1.99 -4.79
N ILE A 422 18.84 -1.17 -4.25
CA ILE A 422 18.43 0.09 -3.62
C ILE A 422 17.98 1.01 -4.76
N PRO A 423 16.66 1.15 -5.03
CA PRO A 423 16.20 1.97 -6.14
C PRO A 423 16.58 3.40 -5.81
N GLU A 424 16.93 4.26 -6.77
CA GLU A 424 17.03 5.67 -6.42
C GLU A 424 15.68 6.19 -5.87
N PRO A 425 15.67 7.20 -4.97
CA PRO A 425 14.43 7.79 -4.48
C PRO A 425 13.52 8.16 -5.66
N TYR A 426 12.19 8.06 -5.48
CA TYR A 426 11.25 8.53 -6.49
C TYR A 426 11.62 9.97 -6.90
N GLY A 427 11.72 10.23 -8.21
CA GLY A 427 12.11 11.55 -8.74
C GLY A 427 13.58 11.69 -9.14
N ALA A 428 14.46 10.75 -8.80
CA ALA A 428 15.74 10.63 -9.49
C ALA A 428 15.54 9.81 -10.78
N ALA A 429 16.00 10.34 -11.91
CA ALA A 429 15.60 9.94 -13.26
C ALA A 429 15.61 8.41 -13.49
N SER A 430 14.44 7.78 -13.55
CA SER A 430 14.34 6.35 -13.84
C SER A 430 14.61 6.08 -15.32
N VAL A 431 15.57 5.18 -15.60
CA VAL A 431 15.92 4.62 -16.91
C VAL A 431 14.67 4.17 -17.69
N PRO A 432 14.56 4.45 -19.01
CA PRO A 432 13.38 4.10 -19.77
C PRO A 432 13.21 2.58 -19.90
N PRO A 433 12.00 2.03 -19.74
CA PRO A 433 11.76 0.61 -19.99
C PRO A 433 11.89 0.31 -21.49
N THR A 434 12.62 -0.76 -21.82
CA THR A 434 12.71 -1.29 -23.19
C THR A 434 11.31 -1.60 -23.73
N ARG A 435 10.98 -0.98 -24.87
CA ARG A 435 9.72 -1.18 -25.60
C ARG A 435 9.58 -2.65 -25.99
N SER A 436 8.74 -3.42 -25.30
CA SER A 436 8.39 -4.78 -25.75
C SER A 436 7.10 -4.76 -26.56
N ALA A 437 7.10 -5.49 -27.69
CA ALA A 437 6.00 -5.56 -28.66
C ALA A 437 4.66 -6.06 -28.08
N LEU A 438 4.69 -6.70 -26.89
CA LEU A 438 3.51 -7.09 -26.13
C LEU A 438 2.62 -5.88 -25.75
N TRP A 439 3.23 -4.70 -25.60
CA TRP A 439 2.58 -3.41 -25.32
C TRP A 439 1.58 -2.97 -26.41
N LEU A 440 1.83 -3.33 -27.68
CA LEU A 440 0.91 -3.05 -28.79
C LEU A 440 -0.25 -4.06 -28.82
N VAL A 441 0.00 -5.30 -28.40
CA VAL A 441 -1.00 -6.38 -28.42
C VAL A 441 -2.06 -6.18 -27.34
N THR A 442 -1.68 -5.71 -26.14
CA THR A 442 -2.65 -5.38 -25.07
C THR A 442 -3.54 -4.19 -25.46
N LYS A 443 -3.01 -3.20 -26.20
CA LYS A 443 -3.81 -2.11 -26.77
C LYS A 443 -4.80 -2.62 -27.84
N ALA A 444 -4.36 -3.55 -28.70
CA ALA A 444 -5.22 -4.10 -29.74
C ALA A 444 -6.39 -4.92 -29.17
N LEU A 445 -6.17 -5.72 -28.12
CA LEU A 445 -7.24 -6.52 -27.51
C LEU A 445 -8.28 -5.67 -26.77
N VAL A 446 -7.86 -4.60 -26.09
CA VAL A 446 -8.77 -3.64 -25.44
C VAL A 446 -9.58 -2.84 -26.48
N VAL A 447 -8.99 -2.50 -27.63
CA VAL A 447 -9.71 -1.86 -28.74
C VAL A 447 -10.75 -2.80 -29.37
N VAL A 448 -10.43 -4.09 -29.52
CA VAL A 448 -11.37 -5.09 -30.08
C VAL A 448 -12.54 -5.36 -29.13
N SER A 449 -12.32 -5.43 -27.82
CA SER A 449 -13.41 -5.58 -26.84
C SER A 449 -14.31 -4.34 -26.75
N THR A 450 -13.75 -3.15 -26.98
CA THR A 450 -14.52 -1.88 -26.93
C THR A 450 -15.34 -1.68 -28.22
N LEU A 451 -14.84 -2.10 -29.38
CA LEU A 451 -15.57 -2.04 -30.66
C LEU A 451 -16.66 -3.12 -30.79
N ALA A 452 -16.46 -4.30 -30.19
CA ALA A 452 -17.48 -5.34 -30.15
C ALA A 452 -18.69 -4.94 -29.28
N ALA A 453 -18.48 -4.17 -28.20
CA ALA A 453 -19.57 -3.65 -27.37
C ALA A 453 -20.38 -2.53 -28.07
N ALA A 454 -19.72 -1.71 -28.91
CA ALA A 454 -20.38 -0.64 -29.67
C ALA A 454 -21.23 -1.16 -30.84
N THR A 455 -20.91 -2.33 -31.41
CA THR A 455 -21.68 -2.93 -32.51
C THR A 455 -22.95 -3.65 -32.04
N VAL A 456 -23.02 -4.07 -30.77
CA VAL A 456 -24.19 -4.76 -30.19
C VAL A 456 -25.29 -3.78 -29.73
N THR A 457 -24.97 -2.49 -29.53
CA THR A 457 -25.89 -1.52 -28.89
C THR A 457 -26.50 -0.44 -29.79
N GLY A 458 -26.25 -0.40 -31.11
CA GLY A 458 -27.07 0.49 -31.95
C GLY A 458 -26.64 0.72 -33.39
N LEU A 459 -27.27 0.00 -34.33
CA LEU A 459 -27.47 0.49 -35.69
C LEU A 459 -28.93 0.22 -36.14
N ARG A 460 -29.86 1.02 -35.60
CA ARG A 460 -31.14 1.30 -36.25
C ARG A 460 -31.39 2.81 -36.21
N TRP A 461 -30.80 3.52 -37.14
CA TRP A 461 -31.24 4.86 -37.50
C TRP A 461 -31.60 4.87 -38.99
N ARG A 462 -32.90 4.83 -39.27
CA ARG A 462 -33.48 5.10 -40.58
C ARG A 462 -33.38 6.60 -40.84
N ALA A 463 -32.46 7.02 -41.70
CA ALA A 463 -32.52 8.36 -42.29
C ALA A 463 -33.44 8.33 -43.53
N LYS A 464 -34.53 9.09 -43.49
CA LYS A 464 -35.34 9.43 -44.67
C LYS A 464 -34.52 10.36 -45.56
N LEU A 465 -34.25 9.96 -46.79
CA LEU A 465 -33.70 10.82 -47.86
C LEU A 465 -34.87 11.40 -48.68
N PRO A 466 -34.84 12.70 -49.05
CA PRO A 466 -35.73 13.23 -50.07
C PRO A 466 -35.21 12.84 -51.47
N LEU A 467 -36.15 12.45 -52.32
CA LEU A 467 -35.95 12.13 -53.73
C LEU A 467 -35.54 13.38 -54.52
N LEU A 468 -34.52 13.26 -55.38
CA LEU A 468 -34.32 14.10 -56.56
C LEU A 468 -34.04 13.19 -57.77
N PRO A 469 -34.49 13.58 -58.98
CA PRO A 469 -34.77 12.64 -60.07
C PRO A 469 -33.53 12.30 -60.91
N ALA A 470 -33.62 11.10 -61.50
CA ALA A 470 -32.66 10.54 -62.42
C ALA A 470 -32.78 11.14 -63.84
N SER A 471 -31.65 11.54 -64.42
CA SER A 471 -31.33 11.44 -65.86
C SER A 471 -29.93 12.01 -66.07
N LEU A 472 -29.03 11.53 -66.92
CA LEU A 472 -28.87 10.33 -67.75
C LEU A 472 -27.44 10.49 -68.30
N THR A 473 -26.71 9.37 -68.40
CA THR A 473 -25.65 9.09 -69.40
C THR A 473 -24.37 9.94 -69.50
N ALA A 474 -23.27 9.22 -69.32
CA ALA A 474 -21.84 9.49 -69.61
C ALA A 474 -21.57 9.82 -71.11
N PRO A 475 -20.31 9.90 -71.65
CA PRO A 475 -19.01 9.69 -71.01
C PRO A 475 -17.81 10.61 -71.46
N LEU A 476 -16.68 10.40 -70.76
CA LEU A 476 -15.27 10.45 -71.21
C LEU A 476 -14.69 11.69 -71.93
N SER A 477 -13.80 12.40 -71.22
CA SER A 477 -12.36 12.50 -71.55
C SER A 477 -11.58 13.06 -70.36
#